data_AF-A0A931THJ3-F1
#
_entry.id   AF-A0A931THJ3-F1
#
_cell.length_a   1.000
_cell.length_b   1.000
_cell.length_c   1.000
_cell.angle_alpha   90.00
_cell.angle_beta   90.00
_cell.angle_gamma   90.00
#
_symmetry.space_group_name_H-M   'P 1'
#
loop_
_entity.id
_entity.type
_entity.pdbx_description
1 polymer ?
#
loop_
_entity_poly.entity_id
_entity_poly.type
_entity_poly.pdbx_seq_one_letter_code
_entity_poly.pdbx_strand_id
1 'polypeptide(L)'
;MLARLFEAAGMATVMVTNMPFWSERVGAPRSLAVEFPFGHIVGRPHDTQLQRRVVLRALQVLEEATEPGTIVHFPEPWPEPLEAGLRASHPDTPPPITAAMGRHMGRLLMGMRRGRS
;
A
#
# COMPACT_ATOMS: atom_id res chain seq x y z
N MET A 1 7.43 -11.06 13.18
CA MET A 1 6.32 -10.81 12.23
C MET A 1 5.28 -11.92 12.40
N LEU A 2 3.98 -11.59 12.45
CA LEU A 2 2.89 -12.55 12.73
C LEU A 2 2.80 -13.69 11.70
N ALA A 3 3.01 -13.42 10.41
CA ALA A 3 2.94 -14.45 9.36
C ALA A 3 3.95 -15.58 9.58
N ARG A 4 5.19 -15.27 10.00
CA ARG A 4 6.20 -16.30 10.34
C ARG A 4 5.77 -17.21 11.48
N LEU A 5 5.07 -16.66 12.48
CA LEU A 5 4.55 -17.45 13.59
C LEU A 5 3.49 -18.45 13.10
N PHE A 6 2.63 -18.02 12.18
CA PHE A 6 1.62 -18.91 11.58
C PHE A 6 2.24 -19.99 10.69
N GLU A 7 3.24 -19.66 9.87
CA GLU A 7 3.98 -20.66 9.06
C GLU A 7 4.67 -21.71 9.94
N ALA A 8 5.32 -21.28 11.04
CA ALA A 8 5.95 -22.20 11.99
C ALA A 8 4.94 -23.14 12.68
N ALA A 9 3.66 -22.74 12.75
CA ALA A 9 2.56 -23.55 13.24
C ALA A 9 1.89 -24.40 12.15
N GLY A 10 2.41 -24.42 10.92
CA GLY A 10 1.87 -25.19 9.79
C GLY A 10 0.73 -24.51 9.03
N MET A 11 0.50 -23.20 9.24
CA MET A 11 -0.49 -22.42 8.49
C MET A 11 0.20 -21.59 7.41
N ALA A 12 -0.07 -21.90 6.15
CA ALA A 12 0.46 -21.13 5.03
C ALA A 12 -0.12 -19.71 5.01
N THR A 13 0.73 -18.73 4.69
CA THR A 13 0.42 -17.30 4.68
C THR A 13 0.99 -16.62 3.44
N VAL A 14 0.31 -15.57 2.97
CA VAL A 14 0.79 -14.65 1.95
C VAL A 14 0.45 -13.24 2.38
N MET A 15 1.42 -12.32 2.27
CA MET A 15 1.19 -10.91 2.59
C MET A 15 0.83 -10.13 1.32
N VAL A 16 -0.35 -9.52 1.28
CA VAL A 16 -0.69 -8.53 0.24
C VAL A 16 -0.27 -7.16 0.75
N THR A 17 0.63 -6.48 0.05
CA THR A 17 1.24 -5.22 0.53
C THR A 17 1.42 -4.22 -0.60
N ASN A 18 1.18 -2.95 -0.31
CA ASN A 18 1.56 -1.85 -1.20
C ASN A 18 2.98 -1.31 -0.91
N MET A 19 3.69 -1.91 0.06
CA MET A 19 5.04 -1.54 0.48
C MET A 19 5.96 -2.78 0.46
N PRO A 20 6.39 -3.26 -0.73
CA PRO A 20 7.24 -4.44 -0.84
C PRO A 20 8.56 -4.32 -0.07
N PHE A 21 9.16 -3.12 -0.04
CA PHE A 21 10.36 -2.82 0.74
C PHE A 21 10.23 -3.19 2.22
N TRP A 22 9.09 -2.88 2.83
CA TRP A 22 8.88 -3.23 4.24
C TRP A 22 8.62 -4.71 4.42
N SER A 23 7.95 -5.36 3.46
CA SER A 23 7.75 -6.81 3.46
C SER A 23 9.07 -7.57 3.50
N GLU A 24 10.03 -7.15 2.68
CA GLU A 24 11.39 -7.69 2.65
C GLU A 24 12.10 -7.46 3.99
N ARG A 25 12.11 -6.21 4.48
CA ARG A 25 12.77 -5.82 5.74
C ARG A 25 12.25 -6.57 6.97
N VAL A 26 10.94 -6.81 7.06
CA VAL A 26 10.34 -7.58 8.17
C VAL A 26 10.40 -9.09 7.93
N GLY A 27 10.87 -9.51 6.77
CA GLY A 27 11.07 -10.88 6.37
C GLY A 27 9.75 -11.64 6.17
N ALA A 28 8.79 -11.09 5.45
CA ALA A 28 7.57 -11.83 5.11
C ALA A 28 7.88 -13.18 4.44
N PRO A 29 7.16 -14.27 4.77
CA PRO A 29 7.39 -15.59 4.15
C PRO A 29 7.27 -15.55 2.63
N ARG A 30 6.25 -14.85 2.13
CA ARG A 30 5.98 -14.57 0.72
C ARG A 30 5.01 -13.40 0.61
N SER A 31 5.11 -12.61 -0.46
CA SER A 31 4.33 -11.39 -0.63
C SER A 31 3.80 -11.19 -2.05
N LEU A 32 2.58 -10.67 -2.16
CA LEU A 32 2.07 -10.02 -3.36
C LEU A 32 2.18 -8.51 -3.18
N ALA A 33 3.04 -7.87 -3.97
CA ALA A 33 3.17 -6.43 -4.06
C ALA A 33 2.08 -5.86 -4.97
N VAL A 34 1.25 -4.96 -4.46
CA VAL A 34 0.15 -4.33 -5.21
C VAL A 34 0.35 -2.82 -5.21
N GLU A 35 0.57 -2.24 -6.39
CA GLU A 35 0.83 -0.81 -6.57
C GLU A 35 -0.47 -0.01 -6.75
N PHE A 36 -1.43 -0.25 -5.85
CA PHE A 36 -2.69 0.48 -5.77
C PHE A 36 -2.62 1.58 -4.70
N PRO A 37 -3.51 2.58 -4.75
CA PRO A 37 -3.61 3.58 -3.69
C PRO A 37 -3.83 2.93 -2.32
N PHE A 38 -3.25 3.52 -1.29
CA PHE A 38 -3.49 3.10 0.09
C PHE A 38 -4.99 3.09 0.40
N GLY A 39 -5.44 2.05 1.10
CA GLY A 39 -6.87 1.82 1.39
C GLY A 39 -7.62 1.04 0.30
N HIS A 40 -7.02 0.87 -0.89
CA HIS A 40 -7.64 0.16 -2.02
C HIS A 40 -6.78 -1.03 -2.48
N ILE A 41 -6.11 -1.70 -1.54
CA ILE A 41 -5.09 -2.72 -1.84
C ILE A 41 -5.62 -3.92 -2.65
N VAL A 42 -6.93 -4.17 -2.60
CA VAL A 42 -7.59 -5.22 -3.39
C VAL A 42 -8.37 -4.65 -4.58
N GLY A 43 -8.43 -3.34 -4.77
CA GLY A 43 -9.24 -2.71 -5.80
C GLY A 43 -10.24 -1.69 -5.24
N ARG A 44 -11.01 -1.08 -6.13
CA ARG A 44 -12.05 -0.09 -5.81
C ARG A 44 -13.23 -0.71 -5.06
N PRO A 45 -14.00 0.08 -4.29
CA PRO A 45 -15.31 -0.35 -3.81
C PRO A 45 -16.19 -0.88 -4.95
N HIS A 46 -16.89 -1.98 -4.69
CA HIS A 46 -17.80 -2.66 -5.63
C HIS A 46 -17.19 -3.22 -6.93
N ASP A 47 -15.87 -3.09 -7.16
CA ASP A 47 -15.18 -3.74 -8.27
C ASP A 47 -14.82 -5.19 -7.90
N THR A 48 -15.85 -6.03 -7.79
CA THR A 48 -15.71 -7.43 -7.37
C THR A 48 -14.81 -8.26 -8.28
N GLN A 49 -14.72 -7.88 -9.56
CA GLN A 49 -13.86 -8.54 -10.53
C GLN A 49 -12.38 -8.28 -10.24
N LEU A 50 -11.99 -7.01 -10.05
CA LEU A 50 -10.61 -6.67 -9.68
C LEU A 50 -10.23 -7.25 -8.31
N GLN A 51 -11.11 -7.11 -7.32
CA GLN A 51 -10.93 -7.69 -5.99
C GLN A 51 -10.68 -9.19 -6.03
N ARG A 52 -11.47 -9.92 -6.83
CA ARG A 52 -11.29 -11.35 -7.04
C ARG A 52 -9.95 -11.65 -7.68
N ARG A 53 -9.51 -10.90 -8.70
CA ARG A 53 -8.22 -11.12 -9.36
C ARG A 53 -7.04 -10.92 -8.41
N VAL A 54 -7.06 -9.87 -7.57
CA VAL A 54 -6.00 -9.66 -6.57
C VAL A 54 -5.93 -10.82 -5.57
N VAL A 55 -7.08 -11.24 -5.04
CA VAL A 55 -7.13 -12.36 -4.07
C VAL A 55 -6.68 -13.67 -4.70
N LEU A 56 -7.15 -13.99 -5.91
CA LEU A 56 -6.72 -15.19 -6.63
C LEU A 56 -5.22 -15.15 -6.93
N ARG A 57 -4.68 -13.98 -7.30
CA ARG A 57 -3.23 -13.85 -7.51
C ARG A 57 -2.45 -14.06 -6.21
N ALA A 58 -2.95 -13.58 -5.08
CA ALA A 58 -2.31 -13.82 -3.79
C ALA A 58 -2.30 -15.33 -3.44
N LEU A 59 -3.40 -16.04 -3.72
CA LEU A 59 -3.48 -17.49 -3.54
C LEU A 59 -2.53 -18.24 -4.49
N GLN A 60 -2.39 -17.80 -5.74
CA GLN A 60 -1.38 -18.37 -6.65
C GLN A 60 0.04 -18.17 -6.12
N VAL A 61 0.36 -16.99 -5.57
CA VAL A 61 1.66 -16.75 -4.91
C VAL A 61 1.86 -17.67 -3.70
N LEU A 62 0.78 -17.98 -2.96
CA LEU A 62 0.83 -18.93 -1.85
C LEU A 62 1.25 -20.34 -2.32
N GLU A 63 0.82 -20.75 -3.52
CA GLU A 63 1.10 -22.07 -4.12
C GLU A 63 2.44 -22.12 -4.87
N GLU A 64 2.80 -21.04 -5.57
CA GLU A 64 3.96 -20.98 -6.49
C GLU A 64 5.27 -20.59 -5.79
N ALA A 65 5.21 -19.84 -4.67
CA ALA A 65 6.42 -19.33 -4.01
C ALA A 65 7.17 -20.45 -3.27
N THR A 66 8.28 -20.89 -3.85
CA THR A 66 9.14 -21.96 -3.29
C THR A 66 10.24 -21.43 -2.38
N GLU A 67 10.59 -20.15 -2.47
CA GLU A 67 11.68 -19.54 -1.70
C GLU A 67 11.16 -18.63 -0.58
N PRO A 68 11.76 -18.64 0.62
CA PRO A 68 11.42 -17.69 1.67
C PRO A 68 11.70 -16.25 1.21
N GLY A 69 10.75 -15.36 1.45
CA GLY A 69 10.88 -13.94 1.09
C GLY A 69 10.52 -13.63 -0.35
N THR A 70 9.98 -14.57 -1.14
CA THR A 70 9.52 -14.29 -2.51
C THR A 70 8.55 -13.11 -2.52
N ILE A 71 8.80 -12.13 -3.39
CA ILE A 71 7.92 -11.00 -3.66
C ILE A 71 7.50 -11.07 -5.12
N VAL A 72 6.20 -11.13 -5.36
CA VAL A 72 5.60 -11.11 -6.69
C VAL A 72 4.84 -9.80 -6.86
N HIS A 73 5.00 -9.13 -8.00
CA HIS A 73 4.23 -7.92 -8.30
C HIS A 73 2.91 -8.28 -8.98
N PHE A 74 1.83 -7.64 -8.53
CA PHE A 74 0.53 -7.73 -9.21
C PHE A 74 0.63 -7.01 -10.56
N PRO A 75 0.21 -7.64 -11.66
CA PRO A 75 0.56 -7.16 -13.00
C PRO A 75 -0.34 -6.03 -13.51
N GLU A 76 -1.55 -5.88 -12.98
CA GLU A 76 -2.48 -4.86 -13.46
C GLU A 76 -2.25 -3.53 -12.71
N PRO A 77 -2.20 -2.39 -13.42
CA PRO A 77 -2.13 -1.08 -12.79
C PRO A 77 -3.49 -0.67 -12.20
N TRP A 78 -3.47 0.37 -11.36
CA TRP A 78 -4.71 1.01 -10.94
C TRP A 78 -5.47 1.55 -12.17
N PRO A 79 -6.79 1.29 -12.32
CA PRO A 79 -7.51 1.58 -13.56
C PRO A 79 -7.75 3.08 -13.81
N GLU A 80 -7.52 3.93 -12.82
CA GLU A 80 -7.75 5.37 -12.90
C GLU A 80 -6.45 6.15 -12.76
N PRO A 81 -6.37 7.39 -13.27
CA PRO A 81 -5.28 8.29 -12.94
C PRO A 81 -5.18 8.50 -11.41
N LEU A 82 -3.95 8.62 -10.91
CA LEU A 82 -3.68 8.80 -9.48
C LEU A 82 -4.45 9.99 -8.90
N GLU A 83 -4.51 11.09 -9.64
CA GLU A 83 -5.19 12.33 -9.23
C GLU A 83 -6.69 12.13 -9.04
N ALA A 84 -7.32 11.33 -9.92
CA ALA A 84 -8.74 11.02 -9.84
C ALA A 84 -9.03 10.13 -8.62
N GLY A 85 -8.22 9.08 -8.41
CA GLY A 85 -8.35 8.19 -7.27
C GLY A 85 -8.12 8.88 -5.92
N LEU A 86 -7.15 9.79 -5.84
CA LEU A 86 -6.89 10.59 -4.64
C LEU A 86 -8.09 11.48 -4.32
N ARG A 87 -8.63 12.21 -5.31
CA ARG A 87 -9.79 13.07 -5.09
C ARG A 87 -11.00 12.28 -4.62
N ALA A 88 -11.28 11.13 -5.22
CA ALA A 88 -12.39 10.26 -4.83
C ALA A 88 -12.26 9.71 -3.39
N SER A 89 -11.03 9.60 -2.88
CA SER A 89 -10.75 9.08 -1.54
C SER A 89 -10.69 10.16 -0.45
N HIS A 90 -10.75 11.45 -0.82
CA HIS A 90 -10.74 12.56 0.13
C HIS A 90 -12.15 12.99 0.51
N PRO A 91 -12.40 13.33 1.79
CA PRO A 91 -13.68 13.90 2.20
C PRO A 91 -13.87 15.29 1.57
N ASP A 92 -15.13 15.66 1.28
CA ASP A 92 -15.49 16.98 0.73
C ASP A 92 -14.99 18.13 1.62
N THR A 93 -15.03 17.91 2.93
CA THR A 93 -14.49 18.85 3.91
C THR A 93 -13.08 18.43 4.32
N PRO A 94 -12.05 19.26 4.09
CA PRO A 94 -10.69 18.96 4.52
C PRO A 94 -10.62 18.78 6.05
N PRO A 95 -9.85 17.80 6.55
CA PRO A 95 -9.70 17.63 7.99
C PRO A 95 -8.96 18.81 8.64
N PRO A 96 -9.18 19.09 9.93
CA PRO A 96 -8.57 20.24 10.63
C PRO A 96 -7.04 20.27 10.56
N ILE A 97 -6.40 19.11 10.43
CA ILE A 97 -4.95 18.98 10.29
C ILE A 97 -4.44 19.68 9.04
N THR A 98 -5.22 19.74 7.95
CA THR A 98 -4.82 20.39 6.69
C THR A 98 -4.58 21.89 6.90
N ALA A 99 -5.47 22.55 7.64
CA ALA A 99 -5.32 23.96 7.99
C ALA A 99 -4.14 24.20 8.95
N ALA A 100 -3.93 23.30 9.91
CA ALA A 100 -2.80 23.37 10.83
C ALA A 100 -1.44 23.18 10.13
N MET A 101 -1.34 22.22 9.22
CA MET A 101 -0.15 21.96 8.41
C MET A 101 0.17 23.12 7.49
N GLY A 102 -0.83 23.73 6.82
CA GLY A 102 -0.62 24.92 5.99
C GLY A 102 0.03 26.07 6.76
N ARG A 103 -0.44 26.33 7.98
CA ARG A 103 0.16 27.35 8.88
C ARG A 103 1.60 27.00 9.29
N HIS A 104 1.92 25.72 9.49
CA HIS A 104 3.27 25.30 9.83
C HIS A 104 4.22 25.40 8.63
N MET A 105 3.79 24.95 7.45
CA MET A 105 4.57 25.02 6.21
C MET A 105 4.88 26.47 5.82
N GLY A 106 3.91 27.38 5.95
CA GLY A 106 4.11 28.81 5.70
C GLY A 106 5.18 29.43 6.61
N ARG A 107 5.23 29.02 7.89
CA ARG A 107 6.27 29.45 8.84
C ARG A 107 7.65 28.91 8.47
N LEU A 108 7.74 27.64 8.07
CA LEU A 108 9.00 27.02 7.59
C LEU A 108 9.54 27.76 6.37
N LEU A 109 8.69 28.01 5.36
CA LEU A 109 9.08 28.71 4.14
C LEU A 109 9.51 30.17 4.39
N MET A 110 8.85 30.87 5.31
CA MET A 110 9.26 32.23 5.71
C MET A 110 10.60 32.24 6.46
N GLY A 111 10.85 31.23 7.31
CA GLY A 111 12.14 31.06 7.99
C GLY A 111 13.29 30.80 7.00
N MET A 112 13.06 29.96 5.99
CA MET A 112 14.05 29.66 4.95
C MET A 112 14.40 30.86 4.07
N ARG A 113 13.47 31.80 3.83
CA ARG A 113 13.75 33.04 3.08
C ARG A 113 14.57 34.06 3.86
N ARG A 114 14.58 34.01 5.20
CA ARG A 114 15.34 34.93 6.05
C ARG A 114 16.79 34.48 6.33
N GLY A 115 17.13 33.22 6.11
CA GLY A 115 18.48 32.68 6.30
C GLY A 115 19.38 32.68 5.05
N ARG A 116 18.97 33.36 3.97
CA ARG A 116 19.68 33.42 2.68
C ARG A 116 20.19 34.83 2.31
N SER A 117 20.23 35.76 3.28
CA SER A 117 20.82 37.10 3.14
C SER A 117 22.02 37.27 4.06
#